data_AF-A0A4D8QUT2-F1
#
_entry.id   AF-A0A4D8QUT2-F1
#
_cell.length_a   1.000
_cell.length_b   1.000
_cell.length_c   1.000
_cell.angle_alpha   90.00
_cell.angle_beta   90.00
_cell.angle_gamma   90.00
#
_symmetry.space_group_name_H-M   'P 1'
#
loop_
_entity.id
_entity.type
_entity.pdbx_description
1 polymer ?
#
loop_
_entity_poly.entity_id
_entity_poly.type
_entity_poly.pdbx_seq_one_letter_code
_entity_poly.pdbx_strand_id
1 'polypeptide(L)'
;MSQAPSMPVFPDALIADTTDLNMEEFGAYCMILMVTWRNNGQALPDDPARLARVCRMTEKRWTERVGPVLARFFDLSEGVWRQHRLEKEWNFVAKQRASQSEKGKKSATAKALKNNETTSTAVDERCEPNANPQPQPHKELTLEAEASKATVIAFPLGQDPSPTKPQSQDLNALFSEWWQFVPRKVSKGQAEKAYRAAVKHTDPAELLAGIKRFATDCQGKDPQFVAHPATWLNGKRWLDEPGLPLNGGSNAQRHFAARETPEQATHRRREALANALARRVAAGGGGAGAH
;
A
#
# COMPACT_ATOMS: atom_id res chain seq x y z
N MET A 1 5.38 -22.73 13.37
CA MET A 1 4.82 -21.37 13.30
C MET A 1 3.44 -21.41 12.66
N SER A 2 2.40 -20.87 13.29
CA SER A 2 1.04 -20.80 12.73
C SER A 2 0.95 -19.77 11.61
N GLN A 3 0.70 -20.21 10.38
CA GLN A 3 0.65 -19.38 9.16
C GLN A 3 -0.67 -18.58 9.00
N ALA A 4 -1.30 -18.17 10.10
CA ALA A 4 -2.55 -17.41 10.08
C ALA A 4 -2.30 -15.97 9.58
N PRO A 5 -3.19 -15.39 8.75
CA PRO A 5 -3.07 -14.01 8.32
C PRO A 5 -3.37 -13.03 9.48
N SER A 6 -3.02 -11.75 9.31
CA SER A 6 -3.35 -10.71 10.29
C SER A 6 -4.87 -10.61 10.49
N MET A 7 -5.31 -10.54 11.75
CA MET A 7 -6.72 -10.42 12.12
C MET A 7 -7.16 -8.94 12.09
N PRO A 8 -8.15 -8.55 11.27
CA PRO A 8 -8.74 -7.23 11.35
C PRO A 8 -9.58 -7.16 12.64
N VAL A 9 -9.22 -6.23 13.52
CA VAL A 9 -10.03 -5.87 14.70
C VAL A 9 -10.63 -4.50 14.45
N PHE A 10 -11.91 -4.33 14.78
CA PHE A 10 -12.65 -3.08 14.63
C PHE A 10 -13.01 -2.57 16.04
N PRO A 11 -12.16 -1.76 16.69
CA PRO A 11 -12.32 -1.45 18.13
C PRO A 11 -13.66 -0.78 18.45
N ASP A 12 -14.12 0.13 17.60
CA ASP A 12 -15.39 0.84 17.72
C ASP A 12 -16.58 -0.13 17.85
N ALA A 13 -16.82 -0.96 16.83
CA ALA A 13 -17.88 -1.95 16.85
C ALA A 13 -17.64 -3.07 17.88
N LEU A 14 -16.39 -3.47 18.14
CA LEU A 14 -16.07 -4.45 19.18
C LEU A 14 -16.51 -3.96 20.55
N ILE A 15 -16.15 -2.71 20.91
CA ILE A 15 -16.52 -2.12 22.19
C ILE A 15 -18.04 -1.90 22.26
N ALA A 16 -18.66 -1.42 21.18
CA ALA A 16 -20.12 -1.23 21.12
C ALA A 16 -20.89 -2.53 21.34
N ASP A 17 -20.48 -3.63 20.68
CA ASP A 17 -21.08 -4.95 20.81
C ASP A 17 -20.84 -5.58 22.21
N THR A 18 -19.83 -5.12 22.97
CA THR A 18 -19.44 -5.72 24.26
C THR A 18 -19.45 -4.76 25.46
N THR A 19 -20.23 -3.67 25.42
CA THR A 19 -20.25 -2.68 26.51
C THR A 19 -20.76 -3.21 27.85
N ASP A 20 -21.53 -4.30 27.86
CA ASP A 20 -22.16 -4.88 29.05
C ASP A 20 -21.43 -6.13 29.60
N LEU A 21 -20.33 -6.55 28.99
CA LEU A 21 -19.48 -7.63 29.50
C LEU A 21 -18.54 -7.10 30.59
N ASN A 22 -18.30 -7.90 31.62
CA ASN A 22 -17.17 -7.65 32.51
C ASN A 22 -15.83 -8.05 31.86
N MET A 23 -14.71 -7.67 32.49
CA MET A 23 -13.36 -7.90 31.94
C MET A 23 -13.01 -9.38 31.74
N GLU A 24 -13.60 -10.30 32.51
CA GLU A 24 -13.39 -11.74 32.35
C GLU A 24 -14.15 -12.28 31.14
N GLU A 25 -15.43 -11.94 31.02
CA GLU A 25 -16.27 -12.30 29.87
C GLU A 25 -15.70 -11.71 28.57
N PHE A 26 -15.30 -10.43 28.59
CA PHE A 26 -14.67 -9.76 27.46
C PHE A 26 -13.34 -10.42 27.07
N GLY A 27 -12.51 -10.78 28.06
CA GLY A 27 -11.27 -11.52 27.85
C GLY A 27 -11.50 -12.91 27.23
N ALA A 28 -12.50 -13.65 27.74
CA ALA A 28 -12.88 -14.96 27.24
C ALA A 28 -13.42 -14.89 25.80
N TYR A 29 -14.30 -13.93 25.51
CA TYR A 29 -14.79 -13.63 24.16
C TYR A 29 -13.62 -13.36 23.20
N CYS A 30 -12.69 -12.48 23.59
CA CYS A 30 -11.50 -12.19 22.78
C CYS A 30 -10.62 -13.42 22.54
N MET A 31 -10.43 -14.29 23.55
CA MET A 31 -9.67 -15.54 23.39
C MET A 31 -10.33 -16.51 22.40
N ILE A 32 -11.67 -16.64 22.43
CA ILE A 32 -12.42 -17.47 21.47
C ILE A 32 -12.25 -16.95 20.05
N LEU A 33 -12.37 -15.63 19.82
CA LEU A 33 -12.13 -15.03 18.50
C LEU A 33 -10.70 -15.26 18.01
N MET A 34 -9.70 -15.01 18.85
CA MET A 34 -8.28 -15.16 18.51
C MET A 34 -7.89 -16.61 18.22
N VAL A 35 -8.40 -17.57 18.99
CA VAL A 35 -8.13 -19.00 18.76
C VAL A 35 -8.84 -19.48 17.51
N THR A 36 -10.10 -19.12 17.30
CA THR A 36 -10.86 -19.45 16.08
C THR A 36 -10.18 -18.89 14.83
N TRP A 37 -9.73 -17.62 14.86
CA TRP A 37 -8.99 -17.02 13.75
C TRP A 37 -7.68 -17.76 13.44
N ARG A 38 -6.91 -18.11 14.48
CA ARG A 38 -5.66 -18.88 14.35
C ARG A 38 -5.89 -20.31 13.87
N ASN A 39 -7.05 -20.89 14.17
CA ASN A 39 -7.50 -22.20 13.72
C ASN A 39 -8.18 -22.15 12.33
N ASN A 40 -7.61 -21.38 11.41
CA ASN A 40 -8.13 -21.20 10.04
C ASN A 40 -9.62 -20.81 9.97
N GLY A 41 -10.11 -20.02 10.93
CA GLY A 41 -11.51 -19.59 10.99
C GLY A 41 -12.50 -20.69 11.42
N GLN A 42 -12.03 -21.91 11.71
CA GLN A 42 -12.88 -23.01 12.18
C GLN A 42 -13.30 -22.78 13.63
N ALA A 43 -14.62 -22.65 13.83
CA ALA A 43 -15.25 -22.50 15.14
C ALA A 43 -14.84 -23.61 16.12
N LEU A 44 -14.81 -23.27 17.40
CA LEU A 44 -14.58 -24.24 18.46
C LEU A 44 -15.83 -25.10 18.68
N PRO A 45 -15.72 -26.42 18.91
CA PRO A 45 -16.85 -27.23 19.33
C PRO A 45 -17.35 -26.80 20.71
N ASP A 46 -18.63 -27.07 20.99
CA ASP A 46 -19.26 -26.82 22.29
C ASP A 46 -18.83 -27.87 23.34
N ASP A 47 -17.54 -27.80 23.69
CA ASP A 47 -16.88 -28.61 24.73
C ASP A 47 -16.49 -27.66 25.87
N PRO A 48 -17.17 -27.69 27.03
CA PRO A 48 -16.92 -26.76 28.12
C PRO A 48 -15.52 -26.90 28.72
N ALA A 49 -14.94 -28.11 28.73
CA ALA A 49 -13.58 -28.33 29.21
C ALA A 49 -12.54 -27.70 28.27
N ARG A 50 -12.75 -27.81 26.95
CA ARG A 50 -11.91 -27.12 25.94
C ARG A 50 -12.08 -25.60 25.98
N LEU A 51 -13.30 -25.11 26.07
CA LEU A 51 -13.61 -23.67 26.09
C LEU A 51 -13.05 -22.99 27.35
N ALA A 52 -13.22 -23.61 28.52
CA ALA A 52 -12.60 -23.15 29.76
C ALA A 52 -11.06 -23.08 29.66
N ARG A 53 -10.43 -24.11 29.07
CA ARG A 53 -8.98 -24.13 28.83
C ARG A 53 -8.52 -23.05 27.85
N VAL A 54 -9.28 -22.78 26.78
CA VAL A 54 -9.02 -21.67 25.85
C VAL A 54 -9.12 -20.31 26.55
N CYS A 55 -10.15 -20.13 27.37
CA CYS A 55 -10.41 -18.89 28.11
C CYS A 55 -9.58 -18.77 29.40
N ARG A 56 -8.72 -19.75 29.70
CA ARG A 56 -7.80 -19.79 30.85
C ARG A 56 -8.49 -19.76 32.23
N MET A 57 -9.64 -20.40 32.33
CA MET A 57 -10.45 -20.47 33.55
C MET A 57 -10.82 -21.92 33.89
N THR A 58 -11.45 -22.13 35.05
CA THR A 58 -11.97 -23.45 35.43
C THR A 58 -13.28 -23.76 34.70
N GLU A 59 -13.53 -25.04 34.42
CA GLU A 59 -14.74 -25.50 33.74
C GLU A 59 -16.02 -25.08 34.47
N LYS A 60 -16.01 -25.16 35.81
CA LYS A 60 -17.13 -24.64 36.64
C LYS A 60 -17.41 -23.16 36.39
N ARG A 61 -16.37 -22.31 36.31
CA ARG A 61 -16.51 -20.86 36.10
C ARG A 61 -16.95 -20.53 34.68
N TRP A 62 -16.48 -21.30 33.69
CA TRP A 62 -16.98 -21.25 32.32
C TRP A 62 -18.49 -21.58 32.29
N THR A 63 -18.87 -22.77 32.73
CA THR A 63 -20.24 -23.28 32.58
C THR A 63 -21.27 -22.51 33.42
N GLU A 64 -20.93 -22.09 34.64
CA GLU A 64 -21.88 -21.42 35.53
C GLU A 64 -21.95 -19.89 35.39
N ARG A 65 -21.03 -19.25 34.66
CA ARG A 65 -20.97 -17.77 34.56
C ARG A 65 -20.72 -17.30 33.13
N VAL A 66 -19.54 -17.60 32.57
CA VAL A 66 -19.07 -16.95 31.34
C VAL A 66 -19.73 -17.50 30.08
N GLY A 67 -19.83 -18.82 29.94
CA GLY A 67 -20.44 -19.49 28.79
C GLY A 67 -21.88 -19.02 28.50
N PRO A 68 -22.80 -19.04 29.49
CA PRO A 68 -24.17 -18.55 29.29
C PRO A 68 -24.27 -17.08 28.84
N VAL A 69 -23.40 -16.21 29.36
CA VAL A 69 -23.35 -14.79 28.95
C VAL A 69 -22.81 -14.63 27.53
N LEU A 70 -21.80 -15.41 27.15
CA LEU A 70 -21.20 -15.33 25.82
C LEU A 70 -22.03 -16.01 24.73
N ALA A 71 -22.86 -17.01 25.07
CA ALA A 71 -23.66 -17.77 24.11
C ALA A 71 -24.48 -16.89 23.15
N ARG A 72 -24.99 -15.73 23.61
CA ARG A 72 -25.75 -14.78 22.77
C ARG A 72 -24.95 -14.14 21.62
N PHE A 73 -23.62 -14.16 21.66
CA PHE A 73 -22.74 -13.61 20.62
C PHE A 73 -22.35 -14.64 19.55
N PHE A 74 -22.72 -15.91 19.75
CA PHE A 74 -22.38 -17.03 18.88
C PHE A 74 -23.63 -17.77 18.44
N ASP A 75 -23.51 -18.46 17.31
CA ASP A 75 -24.52 -19.34 16.78
C ASP A 75 -24.13 -20.78 17.12
N LEU A 76 -24.86 -21.37 18.06
CA LEU A 76 -24.61 -22.71 18.63
C LEU A 76 -25.39 -23.84 17.90
N SER A 77 -26.10 -23.52 16.81
CA SER A 77 -27.01 -24.46 16.11
C SER A 77 -26.35 -25.75 15.62
N GLU A 78 -25.04 -25.72 15.35
CA GLU A 78 -24.25 -26.87 14.88
C GLU A 78 -23.35 -27.48 15.97
N GLY A 79 -23.58 -27.17 17.25
CA GLY A 79 -22.71 -27.64 18.35
C GLY A 79 -21.30 -27.04 18.29
N VAL A 80 -21.16 -25.85 17.69
CA VAL A 80 -19.92 -25.09 17.56
C VAL A 80 -20.16 -23.62 17.90
N TRP A 81 -19.15 -22.94 18.41
CA TRP A 81 -19.17 -21.52 18.75
C TRP A 81 -18.88 -20.66 17.51
N ARG A 82 -19.84 -20.62 16.56
CA ARG A 82 -19.70 -19.87 15.30
C ARG A 82 -20.02 -18.39 15.48
N GLN A 83 -19.22 -17.51 14.86
CA GLN A 83 -19.57 -16.09 14.73
C GLN A 83 -19.53 -15.63 13.27
N HIS A 84 -20.70 -15.24 12.75
CA HIS A 84 -20.90 -14.81 11.36
C HIS A 84 -19.96 -13.68 10.89
N ARG A 85 -19.60 -12.75 11.78
CA ARG A 85 -18.69 -11.65 11.46
C ARG A 85 -17.26 -12.16 11.26
N LEU A 86 -16.74 -12.91 12.24
CA LEU A 86 -15.40 -13.48 12.20
C LEU A 86 -15.17 -14.36 10.96
N GLU A 87 -16.17 -15.17 10.60
CA GLU A 87 -16.11 -16.03 9.42
C GLU A 87 -16.07 -15.23 8.10
N LYS A 88 -16.87 -14.16 7.98
CA LYS A 88 -16.84 -13.26 6.81
C LYS A 88 -15.48 -12.58 6.66
N GLU A 89 -14.93 -12.06 7.76
CA GLU A 89 -13.61 -11.42 7.77
C GLU A 89 -12.50 -12.43 7.43
N TRP A 90 -12.55 -13.65 7.98
CA TRP A 90 -11.56 -14.68 7.70
C TRP A 90 -11.57 -15.08 6.22
N ASN A 91 -12.76 -15.33 5.67
CA ASN A 91 -12.94 -15.63 4.25
C ASN A 91 -12.49 -14.48 3.34
N PHE A 92 -12.72 -13.22 3.73
CA PHE A 92 -12.24 -12.05 2.99
C PHE A 92 -10.71 -11.97 2.97
N VAL A 93 -10.07 -12.10 4.15
CA VAL A 93 -8.60 -12.05 4.27
C VAL A 93 -7.94 -13.26 3.60
N ALA A 94 -8.54 -14.45 3.66
CA ALA A 94 -8.07 -15.63 2.95
C ALA A 94 -8.08 -15.44 1.42
N LYS A 95 -9.19 -14.91 0.86
CA LYS A 95 -9.29 -14.53 -0.56
C LYS A 95 -8.24 -13.48 -0.94
N GLN A 96 -8.05 -12.46 -0.10
CA GLN A 96 -7.04 -11.42 -0.34
C GLN A 96 -5.62 -12.02 -0.35
N ARG A 97 -5.27 -12.87 0.63
CA ARG A 97 -3.97 -13.56 0.69
C ARG A 97 -3.73 -14.41 -0.56
N ALA A 98 -4.72 -15.19 -1.00
CA ALA A 98 -4.62 -15.99 -2.22
C ALA A 98 -4.36 -15.10 -3.45
N SER A 99 -5.15 -14.02 -3.63
CA SER A 99 -4.96 -13.07 -4.73
C SER A 99 -3.57 -12.42 -4.75
N GLN A 100 -3.05 -12.03 -3.57
CA GLN A 100 -1.72 -11.44 -3.46
C GLN A 100 -0.61 -12.47 -3.69
N SER A 101 -0.79 -13.73 -3.27
CA SER A 101 0.14 -14.83 -3.58
C SER A 101 0.23 -15.08 -5.09
N GLU A 102 -0.89 -15.15 -5.80
CA GLU A 102 -0.91 -15.35 -7.26
C GLU A 102 -0.26 -14.19 -8.03
N LYS A 103 -0.48 -12.94 -7.61
CA LYS A 103 0.24 -11.79 -8.17
C LYS A 103 1.74 -11.87 -7.86
N GLY A 104 2.12 -12.30 -6.66
CA GLY A 104 3.50 -12.52 -6.25
C GLY A 104 4.20 -13.56 -7.14
N LYS A 105 3.57 -14.73 -7.37
CA LYS A 105 4.06 -15.77 -8.29
C LYS A 105 4.24 -15.24 -9.71
N LYS A 106 3.22 -14.58 -10.27
CA LYS A 106 3.28 -13.98 -11.62
C LYS A 106 4.35 -12.90 -11.76
N SER A 107 4.61 -12.13 -10.71
CA SER A 107 5.70 -11.14 -10.68
C SER A 107 7.07 -11.81 -10.56
N ALA A 108 7.19 -12.89 -9.78
CA ALA A 108 8.43 -13.66 -9.64
C ALA A 108 8.80 -14.35 -10.96
N THR A 109 7.85 -15.00 -11.65
CA THR A 109 8.11 -15.61 -12.95
C THR A 109 8.46 -14.56 -14.01
N ALA A 110 7.75 -13.43 -14.07
CA ALA A 110 8.08 -12.34 -14.98
C ALA A 110 9.50 -11.76 -14.75
N LYS A 111 9.95 -11.66 -13.48
CA LYS A 111 11.33 -11.28 -13.16
C LYS A 111 12.34 -12.35 -13.56
N ALA A 112 12.04 -13.63 -13.34
CA ALA A 112 12.91 -14.74 -13.69
C ALA A 112 13.16 -14.83 -15.20
N LEU A 113 12.11 -14.68 -16.04
CA LEU A 113 12.27 -14.60 -17.49
C LEU A 113 13.18 -13.43 -17.91
N LYS A 114 13.00 -12.25 -17.30
CA LYS A 114 13.75 -11.05 -17.67
C LYS A 114 15.24 -11.11 -17.29
N ASN A 115 15.60 -11.83 -16.23
CA ASN A 115 17.00 -12.08 -15.89
C ASN A 115 17.67 -13.03 -16.91
N ASN A 116 16.94 -13.99 -17.47
CA ASN A 116 17.49 -14.94 -18.44
C ASN A 116 17.81 -14.27 -19.80
N GLU A 117 17.12 -13.19 -20.16
CA GLU A 117 17.46 -12.36 -21.32
C GLU A 117 18.70 -11.47 -21.10
N THR A 118 19.22 -11.37 -19.87
CA THR A 118 20.25 -10.40 -19.48
C THR A 118 21.50 -11.04 -18.86
N THR A 119 21.92 -12.23 -19.30
CA THR A 119 23.28 -12.74 -19.04
C THR A 119 23.82 -13.54 -20.22
N SER A 120 24.77 -12.94 -20.96
CA SER A 120 25.73 -13.69 -21.79
C SER A 120 27.14 -13.11 -21.61
N THR A 121 27.57 -13.09 -20.34
CA THR A 121 28.99 -13.07 -19.98
C THR A 121 29.13 -13.76 -18.63
N ALA A 122 29.60 -15.00 -18.66
CA ALA A 122 29.95 -15.73 -17.45
C ALA A 122 31.34 -15.31 -16.97
N VAL A 123 31.53 -15.20 -15.66
CA VAL A 123 32.68 -15.84 -15.02
C VAL A 123 32.18 -16.56 -13.77
N ASP A 124 32.66 -17.79 -13.61
CA ASP A 124 32.35 -18.72 -12.54
C ASP A 124 33.23 -18.41 -11.32
N GLU A 125 32.69 -18.44 -10.10
CA GLU A 125 33.40 -19.10 -9.01
C GLU A 125 32.45 -19.55 -7.88
N ARG A 126 32.69 -20.76 -7.40
CA ARG A 126 31.85 -21.51 -6.47
C ARG A 126 32.57 -21.57 -5.12
N CYS A 127 31.87 -21.31 -4.01
CA CYS A 127 32.11 -22.05 -2.76
C CYS A 127 30.99 -21.84 -1.72
N GLU A 128 30.59 -22.94 -1.09
CA GLU A 128 29.79 -23.00 0.13
C GLU A 128 30.72 -23.39 1.31
N PRO A 129 30.22 -23.63 2.54
CA PRO A 129 29.47 -22.72 3.41
C PRO A 129 30.12 -22.59 4.82
N ASN A 130 29.41 -21.88 5.72
CA ASN A 130 29.49 -21.97 7.19
C ASN A 130 30.68 -21.31 7.93
N ALA A 131 30.39 -20.23 8.67
CA ALA A 131 30.77 -20.08 10.08
C ALA A 131 30.02 -18.91 10.76
N ASN A 132 29.49 -19.14 11.96
CA ASN A 132 29.04 -18.11 12.90
C ASN A 132 30.24 -17.30 13.43
N PRO A 133 30.12 -15.98 13.68
CA PRO A 133 30.19 -15.57 15.08
C PRO A 133 29.26 -14.40 15.48
N GLN A 134 28.67 -14.54 16.66
CA GLN A 134 28.05 -13.46 17.43
C GLN A 134 29.14 -12.66 18.17
N PRO A 135 29.05 -11.31 18.19
CA PRO A 135 29.12 -10.63 19.49
C PRO A 135 28.14 -9.44 19.65
N GLN A 136 27.50 -9.39 20.81
CA GLN A 136 27.12 -8.14 21.51
C GLN A 136 28.18 -7.86 22.61
N PRO A 137 28.17 -6.76 23.37
CA PRO A 137 27.30 -5.56 23.38
C PRO A 137 28.12 -4.29 22.97
N HIS A 138 27.81 -3.01 23.22
CA HIS A 138 26.87 -2.32 24.13
C HIS A 138 26.66 -0.86 23.69
N LYS A 139 25.55 -0.22 24.10
CA LYS A 139 25.58 1.12 24.72
C LYS A 139 24.28 1.43 25.47
N GLU A 140 24.44 1.64 26.76
CA GLU A 140 23.41 1.94 27.75
C GLU A 140 23.27 3.46 27.92
N LEU A 141 22.05 3.95 28.15
CA LEU A 141 21.78 5.31 28.61
C LEU A 141 20.42 5.33 29.29
N THR A 142 20.44 4.80 30.51
CA THR A 142 19.36 4.87 31.51
C THR A 142 19.40 6.24 32.21
N LEU A 143 18.24 6.79 32.58
CA LEU A 143 17.93 7.70 33.71
C LEU A 143 16.47 8.21 33.47
N GLU A 144 15.47 7.66 34.16
CA GLU A 144 14.88 8.16 35.43
C GLU A 144 14.19 9.55 35.23
N ALA A 145 12.84 9.66 35.28
CA ALA A 145 12.01 9.84 36.49
C ALA A 145 12.16 11.26 37.12
N GLU A 146 11.16 12.06 37.54
CA GLU A 146 9.74 11.87 37.88
C GLU A 146 8.88 13.18 37.72
N ALA A 147 7.56 13.05 37.91
CA ALA A 147 6.64 13.96 38.64
C ALA A 147 6.37 15.43 38.22
N SER A 148 5.11 15.64 37.81
CA SER A 148 4.12 16.57 38.42
C SER A 148 4.40 18.08 38.52
N LYS A 149 3.60 18.88 37.78
CA LYS A 149 2.73 19.91 38.38
C LYS A 149 1.62 20.40 37.43
N ALA A 150 0.43 20.60 38.00
CA ALA A 150 -0.67 21.28 37.32
C ALA A 150 -0.53 22.80 37.46
N THR A 151 -0.85 23.54 36.40
CA THR A 151 -1.22 24.96 36.45
C THR A 151 -2.34 25.21 35.46
N VAL A 152 -3.43 25.76 35.96
CA VAL A 152 -4.56 26.23 35.15
C VAL A 152 -4.14 27.49 34.41
N ILE A 153 -4.37 27.54 33.10
CA ILE A 153 -4.43 28.80 32.36
C ILE A 153 -5.81 28.88 31.71
N ALA A 154 -6.64 29.78 32.23
CA ALA A 154 -7.93 30.08 31.63
C ALA A 154 -7.72 30.82 30.31
N PHE A 155 -8.29 30.30 29.22
CA PHE A 155 -8.28 30.96 27.92
C PHE A 155 -9.50 31.90 27.84
N PRO A 156 -9.33 33.21 27.61
CA PRO A 156 -10.45 34.14 27.55
C PRO A 156 -11.28 33.93 26.27
N LEU A 157 -12.59 34.20 26.38
CA LEU A 157 -13.55 34.09 25.30
C LEU A 157 -13.24 35.05 24.15
N GLY A 158 -12.87 34.50 22.99
CA GLY A 158 -12.85 35.19 21.70
C GLY A 158 -13.63 34.36 20.68
N GLN A 159 -14.66 34.94 20.08
CA GLN A 159 -15.46 34.29 19.03
C GLN A 159 -14.80 34.53 17.68
N ASP A 160 -14.19 33.48 17.10
CA ASP A 160 -13.86 33.42 15.67
C ASP A 160 -14.67 32.30 15.00
N PRO A 161 -15.11 32.49 13.74
CA PRO A 161 -15.93 31.50 13.04
C PRO A 161 -15.11 30.24 12.72
N SER A 162 -15.42 29.15 13.42
CA SER A 162 -14.80 27.84 13.20
C SER A 162 -14.98 27.37 11.74
N PRO A 163 -13.92 26.88 11.06
CA PRO A 163 -14.03 26.34 9.71
C PRO A 163 -14.83 25.03 9.76
N THR A 164 -16.14 25.17 9.56
CA THR A 164 -17.09 24.07 9.60
C THR A 164 -16.80 23.11 8.46
N LYS A 165 -16.46 21.86 8.81
CA LYS A 165 -16.21 20.81 7.80
C LYS A 165 -17.49 20.65 6.95
N PRO A 166 -17.42 20.74 5.61
CA PRO A 166 -18.59 20.68 4.75
C PRO A 166 -19.35 19.36 4.93
N GLN A 167 -20.68 19.43 4.88
CA GLN A 167 -21.52 18.26 5.11
C GLN A 167 -21.44 17.28 3.94
N SER A 168 -21.96 16.06 4.12
CA SER A 168 -21.87 14.99 3.11
C SER A 168 -22.55 15.36 1.78
N GLN A 169 -23.57 16.22 1.81
CA GLN A 169 -24.25 16.76 0.64
C GLN A 169 -23.42 17.84 -0.07
N ASP A 170 -22.83 18.79 0.67
CA ASP A 170 -21.95 19.82 0.12
C ASP A 170 -20.74 19.21 -0.61
N LEU A 171 -20.14 18.18 -0.01
CA LEU A 171 -19.03 17.42 -0.62
C LEU A 171 -19.43 16.76 -1.96
N ASN A 172 -20.69 16.36 -2.13
CA ASN A 172 -21.19 15.81 -3.39
C ASN A 172 -21.39 16.90 -4.46
N ALA A 173 -21.86 18.08 -4.05
CA ALA A 173 -21.99 19.24 -4.93
C ALA A 173 -20.62 19.73 -5.41
N LEU A 174 -19.67 19.94 -4.48
CA LEU A 174 -18.28 20.34 -4.75
C LEU A 174 -17.56 19.32 -5.64
N PHE A 175 -17.71 18.02 -5.39
CA PHE A 175 -17.18 16.98 -6.28
C PHE A 175 -17.83 17.02 -7.67
N SER A 176 -19.13 17.32 -7.76
CA SER A 176 -19.84 17.38 -9.04
C SER A 176 -19.40 18.57 -9.88
N GLU A 177 -19.14 19.73 -9.26
CA GLU A 177 -18.51 20.89 -9.93
C GLU A 177 -17.10 20.55 -10.40
N TRP A 178 -16.25 20.03 -9.49
CA TRP A 178 -14.89 19.61 -9.79
C TRP A 178 -14.83 18.61 -10.96
N TRP A 179 -15.75 17.64 -10.99
CA TRP A 179 -15.84 16.62 -12.02
C TRP A 179 -16.10 17.19 -13.43
N GLN A 180 -16.72 18.38 -13.56
CA GLN A 180 -16.97 18.99 -14.88
C GLN A 180 -15.66 19.31 -15.61
N PHE A 181 -14.64 19.78 -14.87
CA PHE A 181 -13.35 20.23 -15.39
C PHE A 181 -12.32 19.11 -15.57
N VAL A 182 -12.63 17.87 -15.18
CA VAL A 182 -11.71 16.73 -15.37
C VAL A 182 -11.52 16.46 -16.88
N PRO A 183 -10.30 16.53 -17.44
CA PRO A 183 -10.07 16.36 -18.88
C PRO A 183 -10.27 14.91 -19.35
N ARG A 184 -10.13 13.91 -18.47
CA ARG A 184 -10.38 12.50 -18.76
C ARG A 184 -11.34 11.86 -17.74
N LYS A 185 -12.63 11.91 -18.04
CA LYS A 185 -13.73 11.43 -17.18
C LYS A 185 -13.83 9.90 -17.13
N VAL A 186 -12.93 9.26 -16.39
CA VAL A 186 -12.90 7.79 -16.18
C VAL A 186 -12.92 7.43 -14.69
N SER A 187 -13.50 6.27 -14.37
CA SER A 187 -13.51 5.67 -13.02
C SER A 187 -14.05 6.62 -11.92
N LYS A 188 -15.20 7.26 -12.16
CA LYS A 188 -15.80 8.29 -11.29
C LYS A 188 -15.81 7.93 -9.80
N GLY A 189 -16.20 6.71 -9.42
CA GLY A 189 -16.23 6.28 -8.02
C GLY A 189 -14.85 6.21 -7.34
N GLN A 190 -13.79 5.88 -8.08
CA GLN A 190 -12.42 5.95 -7.53
C GLN A 190 -11.92 7.39 -7.41
N ALA A 191 -12.30 8.26 -8.35
CA ALA A 191 -12.02 9.69 -8.27
C ALA A 191 -12.75 10.34 -7.09
N GLU A 192 -14.01 9.98 -6.84
CA GLU A 192 -14.80 10.45 -5.69
C GLU A 192 -14.15 10.03 -4.36
N LYS A 193 -13.74 8.76 -4.25
CA LYS A 193 -13.02 8.26 -3.06
C LYS A 193 -11.70 9.02 -2.82
N ALA A 194 -10.95 9.31 -3.88
CA ALA A 194 -9.73 10.10 -3.80
C ALA A 194 -10.01 11.58 -3.45
N TYR A 195 -11.09 12.16 -3.98
CA TYR A 195 -11.49 13.55 -3.71
C TYR A 195 -11.90 13.74 -2.24
N ARG A 196 -12.72 12.82 -1.71
CA ARG A 196 -13.08 12.77 -0.27
C ARG A 196 -11.86 12.56 0.64
N ALA A 197 -10.75 12.02 0.13
CA ALA A 197 -9.50 11.92 0.88
C ALA A 197 -8.67 13.21 0.80
N ALA A 198 -8.61 13.85 -0.38
CA ALA A 198 -7.91 15.11 -0.59
C ALA A 198 -8.52 16.27 0.24
N VAL A 199 -9.85 16.41 0.24
CA VAL A 199 -10.57 17.48 0.98
C VAL A 199 -10.35 17.43 2.50
N LYS A 200 -9.84 16.32 3.07
CA LYS A 200 -9.46 16.26 4.49
C LYS A 200 -8.20 17.06 4.84
N HIS A 201 -7.41 17.43 3.83
CA HIS A 201 -6.07 18.00 3.98
C HIS A 201 -5.80 19.17 3.01
N THR A 202 -6.81 19.63 2.28
CA THR A 202 -6.70 20.61 1.19
C THR A 202 -8.08 21.25 0.96
N ASP A 203 -8.13 22.53 0.61
CA ASP A 203 -9.39 23.23 0.32
C ASP A 203 -10.02 22.72 -1.00
N PRO A 204 -11.34 22.40 -1.03
CA PRO A 204 -12.07 22.15 -2.28
C PRO A 204 -11.85 23.19 -3.39
N ALA A 205 -11.69 24.48 -3.04
CA ALA A 205 -11.43 25.56 -3.99
C ALA A 205 -10.03 25.45 -4.64
N GLU A 206 -9.03 25.01 -3.88
CA GLU A 206 -7.67 24.76 -4.37
C GLU A 206 -7.66 23.57 -5.35
N LEU A 207 -8.37 22.49 -5.02
CA LEU A 207 -8.55 21.34 -5.90
C LEU A 207 -9.27 21.72 -7.21
N LEU A 208 -10.23 22.63 -7.16
CA LEU A 208 -10.95 23.16 -8.31
C LEU A 208 -10.07 24.08 -9.17
N ALA A 209 -9.25 24.93 -8.55
CA ALA A 209 -8.28 25.75 -9.27
C ALA A 209 -7.20 24.87 -9.95
N GLY A 210 -6.69 23.86 -9.26
CA GLY A 210 -5.70 22.91 -9.78
C GLY A 210 -6.21 22.11 -10.98
N ILE A 211 -7.44 21.57 -10.92
CA ILE A 211 -7.99 20.79 -12.05
C ILE A 211 -8.27 21.69 -13.27
N LYS A 212 -8.68 22.94 -13.07
CA LYS A 212 -8.87 23.93 -14.16
C LYS A 212 -7.55 24.22 -14.88
N ARG A 213 -6.45 24.42 -14.14
CA ARG A 213 -5.09 24.57 -14.73
C ARG A 213 -4.67 23.30 -15.49
N PHE A 214 -4.83 22.13 -14.87
CA PHE A 214 -4.48 20.85 -15.48
C PHE A 214 -5.30 20.55 -16.75
N ALA A 215 -6.56 20.98 -16.81
CA ALA A 215 -7.40 20.87 -18.00
C ALA A 215 -6.85 21.69 -19.17
N THR A 216 -6.43 22.94 -18.92
CA THR A 216 -5.75 23.79 -19.91
C THR A 216 -4.45 23.15 -20.39
N ASP A 217 -3.60 22.69 -19.47
CA ASP A 217 -2.34 22.00 -19.81
C ASP A 217 -2.54 20.69 -20.59
N CYS A 218 -3.74 20.09 -20.55
CA CYS A 218 -4.07 18.88 -21.30
C CYS A 218 -4.72 19.15 -22.66
N GLN A 219 -4.99 20.40 -23.03
CA GLN A 219 -5.52 20.73 -24.35
C GLN A 219 -4.55 20.30 -25.45
N GLY A 220 -5.06 19.64 -26.49
CA GLY A 220 -4.26 19.12 -27.60
C GLY A 220 -3.40 17.89 -27.30
N LYS A 221 -3.34 17.40 -26.05
CA LYS A 221 -2.64 16.14 -25.71
C LYS A 221 -3.56 14.94 -25.91
N ASP A 222 -3.01 13.84 -26.43
CA ASP A 222 -3.75 12.59 -26.60
C ASP A 222 -4.27 12.10 -25.22
N PRO A 223 -5.60 11.81 -25.09
CA PRO A 223 -6.21 11.34 -23.86
C PRO A 223 -5.52 10.15 -23.20
N GLN A 224 -4.79 9.30 -23.93
CA GLN A 224 -4.08 8.17 -23.34
C GLN A 224 -2.96 8.60 -22.38
N PHE A 225 -2.30 9.73 -22.65
CA PHE A 225 -1.23 10.31 -21.80
C PHE A 225 -1.76 11.29 -20.74
N VAL A 226 -3.05 11.64 -20.78
CA VAL A 226 -3.70 12.45 -19.73
C VAL A 226 -3.93 11.58 -18.48
N ALA A 227 -3.39 12.03 -17.36
CA ALA A 227 -3.47 11.33 -16.07
C ALA A 227 -4.93 11.12 -15.62
N HIS A 228 -5.21 9.96 -15.03
CA HIS A 228 -6.53 9.68 -14.46
C HIS A 228 -6.84 10.57 -13.25
N PRO A 229 -8.11 10.99 -13.05
CA PRO A 229 -8.48 11.91 -11.96
C PRO A 229 -8.11 11.39 -10.56
N ALA A 230 -8.31 10.09 -10.29
CA ALA A 230 -7.88 9.48 -9.03
C ALA A 230 -6.36 9.50 -8.83
N THR A 231 -5.58 9.27 -9.90
CA THR A 231 -4.10 9.33 -9.86
C THR A 231 -3.61 10.77 -9.67
N TRP A 232 -4.25 11.74 -10.31
CA TRP A 232 -3.96 13.17 -10.15
C TRP A 232 -4.22 13.64 -8.72
N LEU A 233 -5.35 13.23 -8.12
CA LEU A 233 -5.67 13.54 -6.72
C LEU A 233 -4.70 12.85 -5.74
N ASN A 234 -4.45 11.55 -5.90
CA ASN A 234 -3.54 10.82 -5.01
C ASN A 234 -2.09 11.31 -5.09
N GLY A 235 -1.67 11.83 -6.25
CA GLY A 235 -0.35 12.44 -6.45
C GLY A 235 -0.21 13.88 -5.97
N LYS A 236 -1.25 14.47 -5.35
CA LYS A 236 -1.29 15.88 -4.89
C LYS A 236 -0.98 16.91 -5.98
N ARG A 237 -1.35 16.61 -7.23
CA ARG A 237 -0.87 17.32 -8.43
C ARG A 237 -1.46 18.70 -8.67
N TRP A 238 -2.27 19.21 -7.74
CA TRP A 238 -2.63 20.62 -7.66
C TRP A 238 -1.48 21.49 -7.13
N LEU A 239 -0.47 20.87 -6.48
CA LEU A 239 0.77 21.50 -6.02
C LEU A 239 1.89 21.49 -7.08
N ASP A 240 1.70 20.84 -8.24
CA ASP A 240 2.68 20.81 -9.32
C ASP A 240 2.81 22.25 -9.91
N GLU A 241 4.03 22.79 -10.01
CA GLU A 241 4.26 24.12 -10.61
C GLU A 241 3.92 24.12 -12.12
N PRO A 242 3.21 25.14 -12.62
CA PRO A 242 2.79 25.19 -14.02
C PRO A 242 4.00 25.41 -14.94
N GLY A 243 4.17 24.53 -15.93
CA GLY A 243 5.16 24.65 -16.99
C GLY A 243 6.32 23.66 -16.95
N LEU A 244 6.51 22.87 -15.88
CA LEU A 244 7.48 21.79 -15.89
C LEU A 244 6.95 20.58 -16.68
N PRO A 245 7.60 20.15 -17.78
CA PRO A 245 7.19 18.96 -18.50
C PRO A 245 7.30 17.74 -17.59
N LEU A 246 6.25 16.92 -17.58
CA LEU A 246 6.09 15.86 -16.59
C LEU A 246 7.20 14.81 -16.69
N ASN A 247 8.16 14.85 -15.77
CA ASN A 247 9.01 13.69 -15.48
C ASN A 247 8.16 12.65 -14.76
N GLY A 248 7.37 11.91 -15.55
CA GLY A 248 6.38 10.96 -15.06
C GLY A 248 7.03 9.87 -14.23
N GLY A 249 6.75 9.87 -12.93
CA GLY A 249 7.08 8.78 -11.99
C GLY A 249 6.29 7.50 -12.27
N SER A 250 6.43 6.95 -13.47
CA SER A 250 6.00 5.60 -13.83
C SER A 250 7.25 4.75 -14.05
N ASN A 251 7.45 3.75 -13.18
CA ASN A 251 8.57 2.81 -13.22
C ASN A 251 8.41 1.76 -14.35
N ALA A 252 8.05 2.23 -15.54
CA ALA A 252 7.66 1.43 -16.71
C ALA A 252 8.35 1.91 -18.01
N GLN A 253 8.78 3.18 -18.10
CA GLN A 253 9.26 3.78 -19.36
C GLN A 253 10.77 4.11 -19.38
N ARG A 254 11.62 3.20 -18.90
CA ARG A 254 13.06 3.19 -19.20
C ARG A 254 13.37 2.24 -20.38
N HIS A 255 12.71 2.38 -21.53
CA HIS A 255 13.07 1.65 -22.78
C HIS A 255 12.50 2.28 -24.07
N PHE A 256 12.57 3.60 -24.21
CA PHE A 256 12.39 4.28 -25.52
C PHE A 256 13.43 5.39 -25.73
N ALA A 257 14.71 5.05 -25.56
CA ALA A 257 15.74 5.68 -26.38
C ALA A 257 15.48 5.24 -27.83
N ALA A 258 15.57 6.17 -28.79
CA ALA A 258 15.24 5.89 -30.18
C ALA A 258 16.03 4.69 -30.70
N ARG A 259 15.32 3.64 -31.14
CA ARG A 259 15.95 2.55 -31.90
C ARG A 259 16.34 3.12 -33.26
N GLU A 260 17.62 3.44 -33.44
CA GLU A 260 18.21 3.59 -34.78
C GLU A 260 17.79 2.35 -35.59
N THR A 261 17.24 2.56 -36.79
CA THR A 261 16.85 1.43 -37.63
C THR A 261 18.11 0.66 -38.05
N PRO A 262 18.01 -0.64 -38.39
CA PRO A 262 19.16 -1.41 -38.88
C PRO A 262 19.87 -0.74 -40.08
N GLU A 263 19.12 -0.03 -40.94
CA GLU A 263 19.66 0.83 -42.00
C GLU A 263 20.51 1.99 -41.47
N GLN A 264 20.03 2.75 -40.47
CA GLN A 264 20.79 3.86 -39.90
C GLN A 264 22.07 3.39 -39.23
N ALA A 265 22.01 2.27 -38.48
CA ALA A 265 23.19 1.68 -37.84
C ALA A 265 24.22 1.15 -38.86
N THR A 266 23.77 0.60 -40.00
CA THR A 266 24.66 0.14 -41.07
C THR A 266 25.23 1.29 -41.91
N HIS A 267 24.47 2.36 -42.17
CA HIS A 267 24.97 3.59 -42.80
C HIS A 267 26.12 4.19 -41.99
N ARG A 268 25.90 4.39 -40.68
CA ARG A 268 26.89 4.96 -39.77
C ARG A 268 28.16 4.11 -39.67
N ARG A 269 28.04 2.77 -39.71
CA ARG A 269 29.19 1.85 -39.77
C ARG A 269 29.96 1.96 -41.09
N ARG A 270 29.27 2.13 -42.22
CA ARG A 270 29.90 2.36 -43.53
C ARG A 270 30.64 3.69 -43.57
N GLU A 271 30.03 4.77 -43.08
CA GLU A 271 30.70 6.09 -42.97
C GLU A 271 31.91 6.05 -42.05
N ALA A 272 31.81 5.41 -40.88
CA ALA A 272 32.92 5.27 -39.95
C ALA A 272 34.12 4.50 -40.58
N LEU A 273 33.84 3.43 -41.34
CA LEU A 273 34.88 2.71 -42.08
C LEU A 273 35.49 3.53 -43.21
N ALA A 274 34.67 4.25 -43.99
CA ALA A 274 35.16 5.13 -45.06
C ALA A 274 36.07 6.24 -44.51
N ASN A 275 35.68 6.86 -43.38
CA ASN A 275 36.45 7.92 -42.73
C ASN A 275 37.75 7.38 -42.10
N ALA A 276 37.73 6.16 -41.54
CA ALA A 276 38.93 5.48 -41.05
C ALA A 276 39.91 5.11 -42.19
N LEU A 277 39.40 4.64 -43.33
CA LEU A 277 40.22 4.33 -44.52
C LEU A 277 40.84 5.61 -45.11
N ALA A 278 40.06 6.69 -45.25
CA ALA A 278 40.56 7.98 -45.72
C ALA A 278 41.72 8.52 -44.85
N ARG A 279 41.59 8.43 -43.52
CA ARG A 279 42.66 8.79 -42.57
C ARG A 279 43.90 7.90 -42.72
N ARG A 280 43.74 6.61 -43.03
CA ARG A 280 44.86 5.68 -43.23
C ARG A 280 45.61 5.91 -44.53
N VAL A 281 44.91 6.33 -45.60
CA VAL A 281 45.54 6.75 -46.86
C VAL A 281 46.31 8.06 -46.67
N ALA A 282 45.74 9.04 -45.97
CA ALA A 282 46.43 10.30 -45.65
C ALA A 282 47.72 10.11 -44.81
N ALA A 283 47.73 9.11 -43.91
CA ALA A 283 48.91 8.78 -43.09
C ALA A 283 49.98 7.95 -43.82
N GLY A 284 49.68 7.37 -44.99
CA GLY A 284 50.61 6.51 -45.75
C GLY A 284 51.42 7.22 -46.83
N GLY A 285 51.19 8.51 -47.08
CA GLY A 285 51.75 9.23 -48.24
C GLY A 285 53.10 9.92 -48.02
N GLY A 286 53.72 9.82 -46.85
CA GLY A 286 54.96 10.54 -46.51
C GLY A 286 56.08 9.62 -46.04
N GLY A 287 56.88 9.08 -46.97
CA GLY A 287 57.98 8.19 -46.58
C GLY A 287 58.72 7.43 -47.69
N ALA A 288 59.05 8.07 -48.81
CA ALA A 288 59.99 7.51 -49.79
C ALA A 288 60.74 8.64 -50.54
N GLY A 289 61.95 8.97 -50.10
CA GLY A 289 62.74 10.06 -50.70
C GLY A 289 63.84 10.60 -49.81
N ALA A 290 64.85 9.79 -49.49
CA ALA A 290 66.14 10.24 -48.98
C ALA A 290 67.25 9.34 -49.53
N HIS A 291 68.29 10.00 -50.06
CA HIS A 291 69.50 9.43 -50.64
C HIS A 291 70.36 8.65 -49.63
#